data_AF-A0A258RXQ4-F1
#
_entry.id   AF-A0A258RXQ4-F1
#
_cell.length_a   1.000
_cell.length_b   1.000
_cell.length_c   1.000
_cell.angle_alpha   90.00
_cell.angle_beta   90.00
_cell.angle_gamma   90.00
#
_symmetry.space_group_name_H-M   'P 1'
#
loop_
_entity.id
_entity.type
_entity.pdbx_description
1 polymer ?
#
loop_
_entity_poly.entity_id
_entity_poly.type
_entity_poly.pdbx_seq_one_letter_code
_entity_poly.pdbx_strand_id
1 'polypeptide(L)'
;MGRAACPSGNLAGRLCRDHLHHCDGLSAIARSLGGGPCRRQGRTDRRTVMKVAVIGTGRVGGVIAPNIGQAGHDVVFGVRDPADPKYAAAGQGVPLTAMAYAGAWADVIILAINWDAVDGALAALGPIAGKILIDPINPYDFMNNLAPLIAPDQSAAQLLQGKTDAVVVKALNQVGSGVMADAPQRRIKPLQFVAADDAAAKAKVIGLLTDIGFDARDAGGLDYARELEGMARLWIAQAFGHGLAPDIGWSLTGPDA
;
A
#
# COMPACT_ATOMS: atom_id res chain seq x y z
N MET A 1 -50.47 44.88 6.52
CA MET A 1 -50.42 43.40 6.64
C MET A 1 -50.88 42.79 5.32
N GLY A 2 -50.15 41.77 4.82
CA GLY A 2 -50.49 40.88 3.67
C GLY A 2 -50.29 41.50 2.28
N ARG A 3 -49.19 41.27 1.51
CA ARG A 3 -48.61 40.09 0.83
C ARG A 3 -49.39 39.53 -0.39
N ALA A 4 -48.74 39.72 -1.55
CA ALA A 4 -48.45 38.80 -2.67
C ALA A 4 -49.53 38.32 -3.66
N ALA A 5 -49.23 38.49 -4.97
CA ALA A 5 -49.57 37.56 -6.05
C ALA A 5 -48.68 37.79 -7.30
N CYS A 6 -48.15 36.69 -7.88
CA CYS A 6 -47.44 36.60 -9.17
C CYS A 6 -48.39 36.64 -10.38
N PRO A 7 -47.87 36.86 -11.60
CA PRO A 7 -48.14 35.88 -12.67
C PRO A 7 -46.88 35.67 -13.57
N SER A 8 -46.45 34.44 -13.88
CA SER A 8 -46.97 33.47 -14.86
C SER A 8 -46.00 33.37 -16.06
N GLY A 9 -45.48 32.17 -16.32
CA GLY A 9 -44.72 31.89 -17.54
C GLY A 9 -44.10 30.50 -17.46
N ASN A 10 -44.73 29.54 -18.14
CA ASN A 10 -44.41 28.12 -18.10
C ASN A 10 -44.08 27.63 -19.53
N LEU A 11 -43.28 26.56 -19.61
CA LEU A 11 -43.03 25.64 -20.75
C LEU A 11 -42.03 26.02 -21.87
N ALA A 12 -40.82 25.46 -21.71
CA ALA A 12 -40.21 24.42 -22.56
C ALA A 12 -40.14 24.58 -24.10
N GLY A 13 -38.90 24.58 -24.62
CA GLY A 13 -38.56 23.92 -25.89
C GLY A 13 -37.43 24.55 -26.72
N ARG A 14 -36.24 23.88 -26.72
CA ARG A 14 -35.31 23.59 -27.85
C ARG A 14 -34.77 24.77 -28.70
N LEU A 15 -33.59 24.79 -29.33
CA LEU A 15 -32.35 23.99 -29.44
C LEU A 15 -31.39 24.85 -30.32
N CYS A 16 -30.08 24.76 -30.04
CA CYS A 16 -28.93 24.80 -30.98
C CYS A 16 -28.54 26.04 -31.83
N ARG A 17 -27.20 26.22 -31.85
CA ARG A 17 -26.30 26.85 -32.86
C ARG A 17 -26.25 28.39 -32.86
N ASP A 18 -25.13 29.09 -32.98
CA ASP A 18 -23.77 28.78 -33.46
C ASP A 18 -22.76 29.84 -32.95
N HIS A 19 -21.50 29.41 -32.77
CA HIS A 19 -20.22 30.10 -33.06
C HIS A 19 -19.90 31.58 -32.70
N LEU A 20 -18.75 31.72 -32.00
CA LEU A 20 -17.57 32.58 -32.27
C LEU A 20 -17.20 33.74 -31.31
N HIS A 21 -15.88 33.82 -31.09
CA HIS A 21 -15.00 34.91 -30.62
C HIS A 21 -15.00 35.29 -29.12
N HIS A 22 -13.94 34.94 -28.37
CA HIS A 22 -12.59 35.54 -28.26
C HIS A 22 -12.50 36.68 -27.24
N CYS A 23 -11.47 36.54 -26.40
CA CYS A 23 -10.93 37.40 -25.36
C CYS A 23 -11.18 38.91 -25.53
N ASP A 24 -11.57 39.58 -24.43
CA ASP A 24 -10.77 40.68 -23.87
C ASP A 24 -11.41 41.26 -22.60
N GLY A 25 -10.54 41.69 -21.68
CA GLY A 25 -10.85 42.79 -20.77
C GLY A 25 -11.39 42.43 -19.40
N LEU A 26 -10.52 42.50 -18.38
CA LEU A 26 -10.46 43.65 -17.46
C LEU A 26 -9.76 43.23 -16.16
N SER A 27 -8.45 43.40 -16.18
CA SER A 27 -7.69 43.68 -14.97
C SER A 27 -7.96 45.14 -14.59
N ALA A 28 -8.64 45.38 -13.47
CA ALA A 28 -8.29 46.40 -12.48
C ALA A 28 -9.40 46.61 -11.43
N ILE A 29 -8.94 46.83 -10.20
CA ILE A 29 -9.60 47.50 -9.05
C ILE A 29 -10.01 46.54 -7.91
N ALA A 30 -9.04 46.29 -7.02
CA ALA A 30 -9.25 46.29 -5.57
C ALA A 30 -7.89 46.24 -4.85
N ARG A 31 -7.25 47.41 -4.70
CA ARG A 31 -6.27 47.66 -3.63
C ARG A 31 -6.90 48.68 -2.68
N SER A 32 -7.40 48.23 -1.53
CA SER A 32 -7.29 48.95 -0.25
C SER A 32 -8.02 48.21 0.88
N LEU A 33 -7.44 47.13 1.40
CA LEU A 33 -7.55 46.76 2.81
C LEU A 33 -6.20 46.17 3.22
N GLY A 34 -5.60 46.73 4.27
CA GLY A 34 -4.25 46.40 4.72
C GLY A 34 -4.13 44.98 5.28
N GLY A 35 -3.97 44.00 4.39
CA GLY A 35 -3.52 42.66 4.74
C GLY A 35 -2.00 42.63 4.87
N GLY A 36 -1.49 42.54 6.10
CA GLY A 36 -0.08 42.20 6.34
C GLY A 36 0.27 40.88 5.62
N PRO A 37 1.55 40.64 5.28
CA PRO A 37 1.94 39.42 4.60
C PRO A 37 1.52 38.23 5.46
N CYS A 38 0.59 37.44 4.94
CA CYS A 38 0.25 36.14 5.49
C CYS A 38 1.54 35.33 5.49
N ARG A 39 2.23 35.27 6.63
CA ARG A 39 3.32 34.33 6.85
C ARG A 39 2.69 32.96 6.63
N ARG A 40 2.95 32.37 5.46
CA ARG A 40 2.85 30.92 5.29
C ARG A 40 3.79 30.34 6.34
N GLN A 41 3.24 30.01 7.50
CA GLN A 41 3.89 29.07 8.39
C GLN A 41 4.07 27.82 7.54
N GLY A 42 5.31 27.57 7.14
CA GLY A 42 5.68 26.30 6.55
C GLY A 42 5.33 25.24 7.58
N ARG A 43 4.16 24.63 7.43
CA ARG A 43 3.87 23.35 8.04
C ARG A 43 4.85 22.41 7.35
N THR A 44 6.02 22.23 7.96
CA THR A 44 6.84 21.06 7.70
C THR A 44 5.91 19.90 7.97
N ASP A 45 5.42 19.27 6.92
CA ASP A 45 4.69 18.02 7.05
C ASP A 45 5.65 17.06 7.72
N ARG A 46 5.51 16.91 9.06
CA ARG A 46 6.28 15.94 9.82
C ARG A 46 5.71 14.60 9.40
N ARG A 47 6.21 14.06 8.29
CA ARG A 47 6.03 12.66 7.95
C ARG A 47 6.41 11.85 9.17
N THR A 48 5.47 11.03 9.63
CA THR A 48 5.68 10.19 10.81
C THR A 48 6.66 9.09 10.43
N VAL A 49 7.88 9.18 10.94
CA VAL A 49 8.86 8.09 10.86
C VAL A 49 8.27 6.87 11.59
N MET A 50 8.31 5.70 10.95
CA MET A 50 7.78 4.45 11.51
C MET A 50 8.92 3.47 11.73
N LYS A 51 8.79 2.61 12.74
CA LYS A 51 9.69 1.47 12.94
C LYS A 51 9.13 0.24 12.26
N VAL A 52 9.78 -0.21 11.19
CA VAL A 52 9.32 -1.33 10.37
C VAL A 52 10.28 -2.51 10.49
N ALA A 53 9.78 -3.66 10.95
CA ALA A 53 10.51 -4.93 10.87
C ALA A 53 10.10 -5.69 9.61
N VAL A 54 11.07 -6.10 8.79
CA VAL A 54 10.82 -6.97 7.64
C VAL A 54 11.31 -8.38 7.97
N ILE A 55 10.38 -9.32 8.06
CA ILE A 55 10.67 -10.71 8.39
C ILE A 55 10.84 -11.49 7.09
N GLY A 56 12.08 -11.89 6.83
CA GLY A 56 12.46 -12.54 5.58
C GLY A 56 13.29 -11.62 4.67
N THR A 57 14.46 -12.12 4.26
CA THR A 57 15.42 -11.43 3.40
C THR A 57 15.36 -11.93 1.94
N GLY A 58 14.24 -12.58 1.58
CA GLY A 58 14.02 -13.12 0.24
C GLY A 58 13.70 -12.04 -0.79
N ARG A 59 13.12 -12.44 -1.92
CA ARG A 59 12.84 -11.55 -3.05
C ARG A 59 12.01 -10.31 -2.69
N VAL A 60 10.97 -10.48 -1.87
CA VAL A 60 10.09 -9.37 -1.44
C VAL A 60 10.76 -8.53 -0.36
N GLY A 61 11.19 -9.13 0.74
CA GLY A 61 11.78 -8.38 1.84
C GLY A 61 13.07 -7.66 1.45
N GLY A 62 13.91 -8.29 0.62
CA GLY A 62 15.17 -7.73 0.15
C GLY A 62 15.05 -6.47 -0.70
N VAL A 63 13.88 -6.21 -1.30
CA VAL A 63 13.64 -4.99 -2.10
C VAL A 63 12.78 -3.98 -1.35
N ILE A 64 11.82 -4.44 -0.53
CA ILE A 64 10.95 -3.54 0.23
C ILE A 64 11.71 -2.88 1.39
N ALA A 65 12.56 -3.60 2.11
CA ALA A 65 13.24 -3.02 3.27
C ALA A 65 14.14 -1.82 2.90
N PRO A 66 15.00 -1.89 1.85
CA PRO A 66 15.75 -0.71 1.40
C PRO A 66 14.85 0.46 0.97
N ASN A 67 13.75 0.19 0.27
CA ASN A 67 12.81 1.23 -0.17
C ASN A 67 12.16 1.95 1.03
N ILE A 68 11.83 1.22 2.10
CA ILE A 68 11.34 1.80 3.36
C ILE A 68 12.38 2.70 4.01
N GLY A 69 13.64 2.25 4.06
CA GLY A 69 14.75 3.06 4.60
C GLY A 69 15.00 4.32 3.78
N GLN A 70 14.98 4.22 2.45
CA GLN A 70 15.14 5.36 1.54
C GLN A 70 13.99 6.38 1.64
N ALA A 71 12.78 5.92 1.97
CA ALA A 71 11.64 6.78 2.25
C ALA A 71 11.74 7.53 3.60
N GLY A 72 12.72 7.18 4.44
CA GLY A 72 13.02 7.86 5.70
C GLY A 72 12.38 7.22 6.94
N HIS A 73 11.90 5.98 6.84
CA HIS A 73 11.45 5.20 8.00
C HIS A 73 12.61 4.39 8.59
N ASP A 74 12.53 4.07 9.88
CA ASP A 74 13.47 3.16 10.52
C ASP A 74 13.11 1.72 10.12
N VAL A 75 14.09 0.97 9.63
CA VAL A 75 13.85 -0.39 9.15
C VAL A 75 14.92 -1.36 9.65
N VAL A 76 14.49 -2.56 10.03
CA VAL A 76 15.38 -3.69 10.35
C VAL A 76 14.88 -4.96 9.66
N PHE A 77 15.80 -5.86 9.34
CA PHE A 77 15.47 -7.24 9.03
C PHE A 77 15.37 -8.06 10.32
N GLY A 78 14.34 -8.91 10.40
CA GLY A 78 14.23 -9.97 11.38
C GLY A 78 14.56 -11.32 10.75
N VAL A 79 15.61 -11.98 11.23
CA VAL A 79 16.05 -13.29 10.78
C VAL A 79 16.18 -14.28 11.94
N ARG A 80 16.27 -15.57 11.61
CA ARG A 80 16.37 -16.65 12.61
C ARG A 80 17.67 -16.56 13.40
N ASP A 81 18.78 -16.38 12.69
CA ASP A 81 20.11 -16.22 13.26
C ASP A 81 20.87 -15.12 12.50
N PRO A 82 21.03 -13.92 13.08
CA PRO A 82 21.75 -12.82 12.43
C PRO A 82 23.23 -13.11 12.17
N ALA A 83 23.82 -14.08 12.87
CA ALA A 83 25.21 -14.48 12.68
C ALA A 83 25.41 -15.46 11.52
N ASP A 84 24.32 -16.03 10.97
CA ASP A 84 24.40 -16.98 9.87
C ASP A 84 24.94 -16.28 8.59
N PRO A 85 26.06 -16.76 8.01
CA PRO A 85 26.68 -16.16 6.84
C PRO A 85 25.76 -16.02 5.63
N LYS A 86 24.68 -16.82 5.53
CA LYS A 86 23.71 -16.72 4.43
C LYS A 86 23.02 -15.36 4.37
N TYR A 87 23.01 -14.60 5.48
CA TYR A 87 22.42 -13.27 5.53
C TYR A 87 23.43 -12.15 5.26
N ALA A 88 24.71 -12.44 5.08
CA ALA A 88 25.74 -11.40 4.86
C ALA A 88 25.42 -10.49 3.68
N ALA A 89 24.83 -11.04 2.61
CA ALA A 89 24.42 -10.28 1.43
C ALA A 89 23.02 -9.65 1.55
N ALA A 90 22.22 -10.03 2.56
CA ALA A 90 20.86 -9.54 2.75
C ALA A 90 20.81 -8.10 3.25
N GLY A 91 21.90 -7.64 3.90
CA GLY A 91 21.94 -6.36 4.60
C GLY A 91 21.54 -5.18 3.72
N GLN A 92 22.06 -5.03 2.50
CA GLN A 92 21.76 -3.87 1.60
C GLN A 92 21.63 -2.50 2.32
N GLY A 93 22.38 -2.26 3.41
CA GLY A 93 22.28 -1.06 4.24
C GLY A 93 21.22 -1.06 5.35
N VAL A 94 20.37 -2.09 5.43
CA VAL A 94 19.39 -2.37 6.49
C VAL A 94 20.01 -3.28 7.57
N PRO A 95 19.92 -2.92 8.86
CA PRO A 95 20.39 -3.76 9.96
C PRO A 95 19.72 -5.13 10.03
N LEU A 96 20.51 -6.18 10.29
CA LEU A 96 20.03 -7.53 10.56
C LEU A 96 19.90 -7.76 12.07
N THR A 97 18.74 -8.27 12.50
CA THR A 97 18.43 -8.52 13.92
C THR A 97 17.72 -9.86 14.08
N ALA A 98 17.71 -10.39 15.31
CA ALA A 98 16.93 -11.58 15.62
C ALA A 98 15.42 -11.24 15.56
N MET A 99 14.58 -12.18 15.11
CA MET A 99 13.13 -11.95 15.00
C MET A 99 12.49 -11.46 16.32
N ALA A 100 12.90 -12.00 17.46
CA ALA A 100 12.37 -11.56 18.76
C ALA A 100 12.64 -10.07 19.05
N TYR A 101 13.84 -9.59 18.69
CA TYR A 101 14.17 -8.16 18.79
C TYR A 101 13.31 -7.35 17.81
N ALA A 102 13.24 -7.80 16.54
CA ALA A 102 12.48 -7.11 15.50
C ALA A 102 11.00 -6.96 15.88
N GLY A 103 10.38 -8.03 16.39
CA GLY A 103 9.00 -8.02 16.88
C GLY A 103 8.78 -7.06 18.04
N ALA A 104 9.67 -7.05 19.03
CA ALA A 104 9.58 -6.13 20.17
C ALA A 104 9.75 -4.66 19.74
N TRP A 105 10.71 -4.38 18.86
CA TRP A 105 11.12 -3.03 18.46
C TRP A 105 10.14 -2.33 17.51
N ALA A 106 9.50 -3.07 16.60
CA ALA A 106 8.73 -2.49 15.50
C ALA A 106 7.29 -2.06 15.87
N ASP A 107 6.78 -1.05 15.18
CA ASP A 107 5.37 -0.67 15.18
C ASP A 107 4.60 -1.42 14.07
N VAL A 108 5.30 -1.69 12.96
CA VAL A 108 4.80 -2.38 11.77
C VAL A 108 5.74 -3.55 11.45
N ILE A 109 5.18 -4.73 11.22
CA ILE A 109 5.91 -5.94 10.85
C ILE A 109 5.44 -6.38 9.47
N ILE A 110 6.35 -6.60 8.54
CA ILE A 110 6.05 -7.18 7.20
C ILE A 110 6.48 -8.64 7.20
N LEU A 111 5.52 -9.55 7.03
CA LEU A 111 5.74 -10.99 7.08
C LEU A 111 6.13 -11.56 5.69
N ALA A 112 7.28 -11.15 5.16
CA ALA A 112 7.77 -11.49 3.82
C ALA A 112 8.42 -12.91 3.76
N ILE A 113 7.64 -13.92 4.11
CA ILE A 113 8.02 -15.34 4.14
C ILE A 113 7.02 -16.20 3.34
N ASN A 114 7.32 -17.48 3.21
CA ASN A 114 6.38 -18.45 2.66
C ASN A 114 5.35 -18.89 3.72
N TRP A 115 4.19 -19.37 3.26
CA TRP A 115 3.08 -19.78 4.12
C TRP A 115 3.45 -20.85 5.16
N ASP A 116 4.27 -21.82 4.77
CA ASP A 116 4.77 -22.90 5.62
C ASP A 116 5.64 -22.42 6.80
N ALA A 117 6.22 -21.23 6.70
CA ALA A 117 7.07 -20.64 7.72
C ALA A 117 6.32 -19.77 8.74
N VAL A 118 5.02 -19.52 8.56
CA VAL A 118 4.23 -18.57 9.36
C VAL A 118 4.25 -18.92 10.85
N ASP A 119 3.91 -20.14 11.22
CA ASP A 119 3.79 -20.52 12.64
C ASP A 119 5.14 -20.41 13.37
N GLY A 120 6.22 -20.84 12.71
CA GLY A 120 7.57 -20.69 13.26
C GLY A 120 8.02 -19.23 13.39
N ALA A 121 7.65 -18.38 12.43
CA ALA A 121 7.97 -16.96 12.48
C ALA A 121 7.19 -16.21 13.57
N LEU A 122 5.88 -16.49 13.73
CA LEU A 122 5.07 -15.91 14.79
C LEU A 122 5.60 -16.30 16.18
N ALA A 123 5.97 -17.57 16.36
CA ALA A 123 6.60 -18.03 17.60
C ALA A 123 7.93 -17.30 17.88
N ALA A 124 8.76 -17.11 16.85
CA ALA A 124 10.06 -16.46 16.99
C ALA A 124 9.98 -14.93 17.18
N LEU A 125 8.92 -14.28 16.69
CA LEU A 125 8.64 -12.86 16.88
C LEU A 125 8.29 -12.53 18.34
N GLY A 126 7.72 -13.50 19.07
CA GLY A 126 7.20 -13.28 20.41
C GLY A 126 5.89 -12.47 20.42
N PRO A 127 5.52 -11.85 21.55
CA PRO A 127 4.26 -11.14 21.68
C PRO A 127 4.24 -9.87 20.83
N ILE A 128 3.25 -9.78 19.94
CA ILE A 128 3.10 -8.67 18.97
C ILE A 128 1.71 -8.01 19.03
N ALA A 129 1.00 -8.18 20.15
CA ALA A 129 -0.31 -7.59 20.39
C ALA A 129 -0.37 -6.10 20.05
N GLY A 130 -1.39 -5.69 19.29
CA GLY A 130 -1.63 -4.29 18.93
C GLY A 130 -0.66 -3.69 17.90
N LYS A 131 0.34 -4.46 17.43
CA LYS A 131 1.18 -4.07 16.29
C LYS A 131 0.46 -4.34 14.98
N ILE A 132 0.91 -3.68 13.91
CA ILE A 132 0.42 -3.94 12.55
C ILE A 132 1.26 -5.07 11.95
N LEU A 133 0.60 -6.12 11.44
CA LEU A 133 1.24 -7.21 10.71
C LEU A 133 0.78 -7.19 9.26
N ILE A 134 1.63 -6.69 8.36
CA ILE A 134 1.40 -6.68 6.92
C ILE A 134 1.64 -8.09 6.37
N ASP A 135 0.62 -8.64 5.71
CA ASP A 135 0.63 -9.94 5.05
C ASP A 135 0.80 -9.83 3.51
N PRO A 136 2.01 -10.07 2.98
CA PRO A 136 2.27 -10.18 1.55
C PRO A 136 2.11 -11.60 0.99
N ILE A 137 1.69 -12.59 1.79
CA ILE A 137 1.79 -14.01 1.45
C ILE A 137 0.77 -14.37 0.36
N ASN A 138 1.18 -15.12 -0.66
CA ASN A 138 0.27 -15.76 -1.59
C ASN A 138 0.31 -17.28 -1.34
N PRO A 139 -0.80 -17.92 -0.91
CA PRO A 139 -0.79 -19.30 -0.45
C PRO A 139 -0.86 -20.30 -1.62
N TYR A 140 0.14 -20.26 -2.50
CA TYR A 140 0.26 -21.14 -3.66
C TYR A 140 1.57 -21.93 -3.64
N ASP A 141 1.51 -23.18 -4.09
CA ASP A 141 2.68 -23.98 -4.40
C ASP A 141 3.23 -23.59 -5.78
N PHE A 142 4.28 -22.76 -5.78
CA PHE A 142 4.95 -22.30 -6.99
C PHE A 142 5.64 -23.43 -7.78
N MET A 143 5.89 -24.58 -7.16
CA MET A 143 6.51 -25.74 -7.82
C MET A 143 5.48 -26.72 -8.40
N ASN A 144 4.22 -26.60 -7.97
CA ASN A 144 3.13 -27.49 -8.37
C ASN A 144 1.98 -26.70 -9.03
N ASN A 145 2.27 -26.01 -10.13
CA ASN A 145 1.29 -25.31 -10.96
C ASN A 145 0.35 -24.37 -10.18
N LEU A 146 0.88 -23.68 -9.16
CA LEU A 146 0.12 -22.79 -8.27
C LEU A 146 -1.06 -23.48 -7.58
N ALA A 147 -0.88 -24.75 -7.21
CA ALA A 147 -1.85 -25.46 -6.37
C ALA A 147 -2.09 -24.66 -5.07
N PRO A 148 -3.35 -24.46 -4.64
CA PRO A 148 -3.64 -23.73 -3.42
C PRO A 148 -3.15 -24.51 -2.20
N LEU A 149 -2.51 -23.82 -1.26
CA LEU A 149 -2.03 -24.36 0.02
C LEU A 149 -3.07 -24.26 1.14
N ILE A 150 -4.19 -23.58 0.88
CA ILE A 150 -5.29 -23.37 1.82
C ILE A 150 -6.63 -23.66 1.12
N ALA A 151 -7.71 -23.71 1.89
CA ALA A 151 -9.04 -23.98 1.34
C ALA A 151 -9.51 -22.86 0.39
N PRO A 152 -10.26 -23.17 -0.69
CA PRO A 152 -10.64 -22.20 -1.73
C PRO A 152 -11.53 -21.04 -1.27
N ASP A 153 -12.19 -21.18 -0.12
CA ASP A 153 -13.09 -20.21 0.52
C ASP A 153 -12.41 -19.40 1.64
N GLN A 154 -11.10 -19.57 1.81
CA GLN A 154 -10.29 -18.87 2.81
C GLN A 154 -9.22 -17.99 2.14
N SER A 155 -8.70 -17.02 2.90
CA SER A 155 -7.48 -16.27 2.56
C SER A 155 -6.38 -16.51 3.59
N ALA A 156 -5.12 -16.36 3.17
CA ALA A 156 -3.97 -16.46 4.06
C ALA A 156 -4.05 -15.40 5.18
N ALA A 157 -4.50 -14.19 4.86
CA ALA A 157 -4.61 -13.11 5.84
C ALA A 157 -5.67 -13.39 6.91
N GLN A 158 -6.85 -13.90 6.55
CA GLN A 158 -7.88 -14.25 7.54
C GLN A 158 -7.42 -15.41 8.45
N LEU A 159 -6.74 -16.42 7.87
CA LEU A 159 -6.14 -17.49 8.66
C LEU A 159 -5.01 -16.98 9.57
N LEU A 160 -4.20 -16.04 9.07
CA LEU A 160 -3.14 -15.40 9.85
C LEU A 160 -3.72 -14.58 11.01
N GLN A 161 -4.82 -13.84 10.79
CA GLN A 161 -5.49 -13.09 11.85
C GLN A 161 -5.98 -14.00 12.98
N GLY A 162 -6.40 -15.23 12.68
CA GLY A 162 -6.75 -16.23 13.70
C GLY A 162 -5.56 -16.82 14.47
N LYS A 163 -4.32 -16.59 14.02
CA LYS A 163 -3.06 -17.09 14.62
C LYS A 163 -2.32 -16.05 15.45
N THR A 164 -2.76 -14.79 15.45
CA THR A 164 -2.05 -13.68 16.09
C THR A 164 -3.02 -12.68 16.74
N ASP A 165 -2.53 -11.94 17.73
CA ASP A 165 -3.20 -10.80 18.36
C ASP A 165 -2.77 -9.44 17.76
N ALA A 166 -1.90 -9.47 16.76
CA ALA A 166 -1.60 -8.32 15.91
C ALA A 166 -2.79 -7.99 14.99
N VAL A 167 -2.81 -6.75 14.49
CA VAL A 167 -3.77 -6.31 13.48
C VAL A 167 -3.24 -6.68 12.10
N VAL A 168 -3.85 -7.67 11.46
CA VAL A 168 -3.42 -8.15 10.13
C VAL A 168 -3.92 -7.21 9.04
N VAL A 169 -3.02 -6.86 8.12
CA VAL A 169 -3.32 -6.04 6.94
C VAL A 169 -2.80 -6.73 5.69
N LYS A 170 -3.68 -7.09 4.75
CA LYS A 170 -3.27 -7.65 3.47
C LYS A 170 -2.76 -6.54 2.55
N ALA A 171 -1.50 -6.64 2.12
CA ALA A 171 -0.90 -5.76 1.12
C ALA A 171 0.40 -6.34 0.56
N LEU A 172 0.97 -5.70 -0.47
CA LEU A 172 2.26 -6.08 -1.11
C LEU A 172 2.26 -7.45 -1.80
N ASN A 173 1.11 -8.10 -1.98
CA ASN A 173 1.05 -9.43 -2.57
C ASN A 173 0.80 -9.44 -4.09
N GLN A 174 0.31 -8.33 -4.66
CA GLN A 174 -0.32 -8.25 -6.00
C GLN A 174 0.65 -8.19 -7.20
N VAL A 175 1.93 -7.90 -6.98
CA VAL A 175 2.95 -7.70 -8.04
C VAL A 175 4.26 -8.39 -7.68
N GLY A 176 5.16 -8.57 -8.65
CA GLY A 176 6.48 -9.16 -8.43
C GLY A 176 7.49 -8.23 -7.76
N SER A 177 8.54 -8.82 -7.19
CA SER A 177 9.61 -8.07 -6.50
C SER A 177 10.37 -7.10 -7.41
N GLY A 178 10.44 -7.34 -8.72
CA GLY A 178 11.03 -6.38 -9.67
C GLY A 178 10.24 -5.07 -9.72
N VAL A 179 8.91 -5.17 -9.76
CA VAL A 179 8.02 -3.99 -9.68
C VAL A 179 8.18 -3.27 -8.36
N MET A 180 8.28 -4.02 -7.25
CA MET A 180 8.45 -3.44 -5.92
C MET A 180 9.77 -2.69 -5.78
N ALA A 181 10.87 -3.23 -6.32
CA ALA A 181 12.17 -2.59 -6.30
C ALA A 181 12.13 -1.22 -7.00
N ASP A 182 11.51 -1.18 -8.19
CA ASP A 182 11.46 0.01 -9.04
C ASP A 182 10.30 0.97 -8.70
N ALA A 183 9.42 0.62 -7.76
CA ALA A 183 8.21 1.38 -7.48
C ALA A 183 8.48 2.89 -7.23
N PRO A 184 9.52 3.29 -6.46
CA PRO A 184 9.84 4.71 -6.28
C PRO A 184 10.26 5.45 -7.57
N GLN A 185 10.79 4.75 -8.58
CA GLN A 185 11.33 5.34 -9.81
C GLN A 185 10.36 5.26 -11.00
N ARG A 186 9.27 4.50 -10.88
CA ARG A 186 8.31 4.32 -11.97
C ARG A 186 7.51 5.59 -12.23
N ARG A 187 7.38 5.93 -13.52
CA ARG A 187 6.52 7.03 -13.99
C ARG A 187 5.06 6.78 -13.67
N ILE A 188 4.60 5.54 -13.87
CA ILE A 188 3.25 5.10 -13.49
C ILE A 188 3.42 4.30 -12.21
N LYS A 189 2.86 4.81 -11.12
CA LYS A 189 2.94 4.15 -9.83
C LYS A 189 2.20 2.82 -9.88
N PRO A 190 2.81 1.70 -9.49
CA PRO A 190 2.11 0.42 -9.44
C PRO A 190 1.01 0.47 -8.38
N LEU A 191 -0.19 0.03 -8.75
CA LEU A 191 -1.34 -0.09 -7.86
C LEU A 191 -1.08 -1.15 -6.79
N GLN A 192 -1.45 -0.83 -5.56
CA GLN A 192 -1.47 -1.78 -4.46
C GLN A 192 -2.72 -1.56 -3.61
N PHE A 193 -3.66 -2.51 -3.67
CA PHE A 193 -4.78 -2.50 -2.75
C PHE A 193 -4.37 -2.96 -1.34
N VAL A 194 -5.01 -2.40 -0.33
CA VAL A 194 -4.79 -2.68 1.10
C VAL A 194 -6.12 -3.04 1.75
N ALA A 195 -6.20 -4.24 2.33
CA ALA A 195 -7.42 -4.77 2.95
C ALA A 195 -7.18 -5.07 4.44
N ALA A 196 -8.05 -4.54 5.32
CA ALA A 196 -8.01 -4.78 6.76
C ALA A 196 -9.29 -4.29 7.45
N ASP A 197 -9.62 -4.93 8.58
CA ASP A 197 -10.80 -4.57 9.39
C ASP A 197 -10.54 -3.34 10.29
N ASP A 198 -9.30 -3.10 10.68
CA ASP A 198 -8.91 -1.90 11.43
C ASP A 198 -8.58 -0.74 10.47
N ALA A 199 -9.42 0.29 10.48
CA ALA A 199 -9.28 1.44 9.60
C ALA A 199 -8.00 2.27 9.86
N ALA A 200 -7.53 2.34 11.11
CA ALA A 200 -6.34 3.13 11.46
C ALA A 200 -5.06 2.41 11.02
N ALA A 201 -4.99 1.09 11.20
CA ALA A 201 -3.91 0.26 10.68
C ALA A 201 -3.86 0.32 9.16
N LYS A 202 -5.01 0.17 8.49
CA LYS A 202 -5.12 0.29 7.03
C LYS A 202 -4.61 1.63 6.51
N ALA A 203 -5.02 2.73 7.13
CA ALA A 203 -4.57 4.07 6.74
C ALA A 203 -3.04 4.25 6.90
N LYS A 204 -2.45 3.73 7.99
CA LYS A 204 -0.99 3.74 8.20
C LYS A 204 -0.26 2.95 7.12
N VAL A 205 -0.77 1.76 6.76
CA VAL A 205 -0.17 0.93 5.71
C VAL A 205 -0.30 1.61 4.33
N ILE A 206 -1.45 2.20 3.99
CA ILE A 206 -1.59 2.99 2.76
C ILE A 206 -0.57 4.13 2.71
N GLY A 207 -0.35 4.83 3.82
CA GLY A 207 0.69 5.87 3.92
C GLY A 207 2.09 5.32 3.67
N LEU A 208 2.48 4.24 4.36
CA LEU A 208 3.77 3.56 4.18
C LEU A 208 4.01 3.16 2.71
N LEU A 209 3.00 2.54 2.08
CA LEU A 209 3.11 2.07 0.70
C LEU A 209 3.19 3.23 -0.30
N THR A 210 2.50 4.33 -0.01
CA THR A 210 2.59 5.57 -0.79
C THR A 210 3.99 6.17 -0.70
N ASP A 211 4.59 6.20 0.50
CA ASP A 211 5.93 6.72 0.75
C ASP A 211 7.01 5.93 -0.02
N ILE A 212 6.81 4.62 -0.23
CA ILE A 212 7.72 3.77 -1.03
C ILE A 212 7.32 3.64 -2.51
N GLY A 213 6.43 4.51 -3.01
CA GLY A 213 6.19 4.71 -4.45
C GLY A 213 5.00 3.98 -5.06
N PHE A 214 4.17 3.29 -4.27
CA PHE A 214 2.94 2.68 -4.79
C PHE A 214 1.79 3.70 -4.93
N ASP A 215 0.85 3.39 -5.82
CA ASP A 215 -0.51 3.93 -5.76
C ASP A 215 -1.32 3.03 -4.81
N ALA A 216 -1.26 3.34 -3.51
CA ALA A 216 -1.86 2.51 -2.49
C ALA A 216 -3.33 2.89 -2.26
N ARG A 217 -4.25 1.92 -2.35
CA ARG A 217 -5.70 2.14 -2.29
C ARG A 217 -6.37 1.23 -1.27
N ASP A 218 -7.42 1.72 -0.64
CA ASP A 218 -8.27 0.91 0.25
C ASP A 218 -9.08 -0.10 -0.57
N ALA A 219 -8.99 -1.38 -0.21
CA ALA A 219 -9.78 -2.47 -0.80
C ALA A 219 -11.01 -2.89 0.03
N GLY A 220 -11.16 -2.36 1.25
CA GLY A 220 -12.22 -2.74 2.18
C GLY A 220 -11.69 -3.51 3.41
N GLY A 221 -12.54 -4.39 3.94
CA GLY A 221 -12.24 -5.25 5.07
C GLY A 221 -11.26 -6.36 4.72
N LEU A 222 -10.83 -7.13 5.72
CA LEU A 222 -9.92 -8.26 5.52
C LEU A 222 -10.56 -9.40 4.71
N ASP A 223 -11.89 -9.37 4.54
CA ASP A 223 -12.64 -10.26 3.67
C ASP A 223 -12.24 -10.16 2.19
N TYR A 224 -11.76 -9.00 1.73
CA TYR A 224 -11.24 -8.82 0.37
C TYR A 224 -9.83 -9.41 0.14
N ALA A 225 -9.18 -9.94 1.17
CA ALA A 225 -7.83 -10.49 1.06
C ALA A 225 -7.73 -11.62 0.03
N ARG A 226 -8.79 -12.41 -0.13
CA ARG A 226 -8.85 -13.51 -1.10
C ARG A 226 -8.81 -13.00 -2.54
N GLU A 227 -9.51 -11.92 -2.84
CA GLU A 227 -9.51 -11.28 -4.15
C GLU A 227 -8.13 -10.71 -4.47
N LEU A 228 -7.45 -10.14 -3.46
CA LEU A 228 -6.08 -9.66 -3.61
C LEU A 228 -5.08 -10.80 -3.86
N GLU A 229 -5.24 -11.96 -3.21
CA GLU A 229 -4.47 -13.18 -3.51
C GLU A 229 -4.76 -13.69 -4.94
N GLY A 230 -6.01 -13.59 -5.37
CA GLY A 230 -6.44 -13.88 -6.74
C GLY A 230 -5.78 -12.97 -7.77
N MET A 231 -5.65 -11.67 -7.48
CA MET A 231 -4.91 -10.72 -8.34
C MET A 231 -3.44 -11.13 -8.48
N ALA A 232 -2.81 -11.57 -7.40
CA ALA A 232 -1.44 -12.08 -7.45
C ALA A 232 -1.34 -13.35 -8.32
N ARG A 233 -2.29 -14.29 -8.18
CA ARG A 233 -2.36 -15.48 -9.03
C ARG A 233 -2.48 -15.11 -10.51
N LEU A 234 -3.33 -14.13 -10.83
CA LEU A 234 -3.48 -13.64 -12.19
C LEU A 234 -2.17 -13.01 -12.69
N TRP A 235 -1.53 -12.17 -11.88
CA TRP A 235 -0.23 -11.58 -12.20
C TRP A 235 0.83 -12.64 -12.52
N ILE A 236 0.93 -13.68 -11.68
CA ILE A 236 1.87 -14.80 -11.86
C ILE A 236 1.60 -15.52 -13.19
N ALA A 237 0.32 -15.81 -13.49
CA ALA A 237 -0.07 -16.46 -14.74
C ALA A 237 0.35 -15.61 -15.96
N GLN A 238 0.14 -14.31 -15.92
CA GLN A 238 0.55 -13.41 -17.01
C GLN A 238 2.07 -13.39 -17.21
N ALA A 239 2.83 -13.24 -16.13
CA ALA A 239 4.29 -13.12 -16.17
C ALA A 239 5.01 -14.43 -16.53
N PHE A 240 4.53 -15.58 -16.03
CA PHE A 240 5.24 -16.86 -16.16
C PHE A 240 4.52 -17.91 -17.00
N GLY A 241 3.21 -17.77 -17.22
CA GLY A 241 2.41 -18.67 -18.04
C GLY A 241 2.09 -18.13 -19.44
N HIS A 242 2.06 -16.80 -19.60
CA HIS A 242 1.61 -16.15 -20.85
C HIS A 242 2.64 -15.20 -21.49
N GLY A 243 3.87 -15.18 -20.98
CA GLY A 243 5.01 -14.54 -21.64
C GLY A 243 5.09 -13.02 -21.49
N LEU A 244 4.32 -12.39 -20.59
CA LEU A 244 4.59 -11.02 -20.21
C LEU A 244 5.84 -10.94 -19.32
N ALA A 245 6.50 -9.78 -19.31
CA ALA A 245 7.66 -9.58 -18.46
C ALA A 245 7.28 -9.54 -16.97
N PRO A 246 8.13 -10.02 -16.05
CA PRO A 246 7.85 -10.06 -14.62
C PRO A 246 7.98 -8.69 -13.91
N ASP A 247 8.10 -7.62 -14.68
CA ASP A 247 8.16 -6.22 -14.24
C ASP A 247 6.89 -5.43 -14.64
N ILE A 248 5.84 -6.11 -15.12
CA ILE A 248 4.50 -5.54 -15.28
C ILE A 248 3.84 -5.32 -13.92
N GLY A 249 3.02 -4.29 -13.79
CA GLY A 249 2.21 -4.02 -12.61
C GLY A 249 0.79 -3.63 -12.98
N TRP A 250 -0.07 -3.53 -11.97
CA TRP A 250 -1.44 -3.03 -12.13
C TRP A 250 -1.47 -1.50 -12.08
N SER A 251 -2.41 -0.88 -12.77
CA SER A 251 -2.66 0.57 -12.71
C SER A 251 -4.15 0.85 -12.89
N LEU A 252 -4.67 1.86 -12.21
CA LEU A 252 -6.02 2.36 -12.45
C LEU A 252 -6.03 3.36 -13.62
N THR A 253 -7.18 3.51 -14.25
CA THR A 253 -7.44 4.55 -15.25
C THR A 253 -8.78 5.21 -14.94
N GLY A 254 -8.87 6.53 -15.00
CA GLY A 254 -10.10 7.27 -14.72
C GLY A 254 -9.83 8.61 -14.04
N PRO A 255 -10.87 9.39 -13.72
CA PRO A 255 -10.74 10.71 -13.09
C PRO A 255 -10.02 10.66 -11.72
N ASP A 256 -10.12 9.54 -11.02
CA ASP A 256 -9.54 9.33 -9.68
C ASP A 256 -8.26 8.47 -9.70
N ALA A 257 -7.70 8.24 -10.90
CA ALA A 257 -6.43 7.51 -11.13
C ALA A 257 -5.21 8.44 -11.13
#